data_AF-A0A368P1C5-F1
#
_entry.id   AF-A0A368P1C5-F1
#
_cell.length_a   1.000
_cell.length_b   1.000
_cell.length_c   1.000
_cell.angle_alpha   90.00
_cell.angle_beta   90.00
_cell.angle_gamma   90.00
#
_symmetry.space_group_name_H-M   'P 1'
#
loop_
_entity.id
_entity.type
_entity.pdbx_description
1 polymer ?
#
loop_
_entity_poly.entity_id
_entity_poly.type
_entity_poly.pdbx_seq_one_letter_code
_entity_poly.pdbx_strand_id
1 'polypeptide(L)'
;MRSNFVKYSLSAYILLHSFFSFSQDVSCDDLLSFITTKAYSKGTLSSYTLDSDWLQEVKAYSYDYKTYVIAKIKKNEYSYQTNTYIFCGIPSTNWSNFQYGSYGDSKSYGERFHKYIINYKCHCY
;
A
#
# COMPACT_ATOMS: atom_id res chain seq x y z
N MET A 1 -48.30 -36.63 -19.22
CA MET A 1 -47.87 -35.54 -18.31
C MET A 1 -46.38 -35.33 -18.51
N ARG A 2 -46.00 -34.26 -19.21
CA ARG A 2 -44.64 -34.04 -19.71
C ARG A 2 -44.02 -32.87 -18.96
N SER A 3 -42.85 -33.14 -18.36
CA SER A 3 -41.73 -32.22 -18.13
C SER A 3 -41.98 -30.97 -17.29
N ASN A 4 -41.51 -31.00 -16.03
CA ASN A 4 -40.99 -29.79 -15.33
C ASN A 4 -39.76 -30.05 -14.44
N PHE A 5 -39.31 -31.30 -14.28
CA PHE A 5 -38.20 -31.61 -13.35
C PHE A 5 -36.79 -31.36 -13.93
N VAL A 6 -36.65 -31.20 -15.25
CA VAL A 6 -35.34 -31.09 -15.92
C VAL A 6 -34.83 -29.65 -16.02
N LYS A 7 -35.69 -28.63 -15.87
CA LYS A 7 -35.30 -27.22 -16.06
C LYS A 7 -34.50 -26.63 -14.88
N TYR A 8 -34.72 -27.11 -13.67
CA TYR A 8 -34.04 -26.61 -12.47
C TYR A 8 -32.67 -27.25 -12.21
N SER A 9 -32.35 -28.36 -12.90
CA SER A 9 -31.11 -29.10 -12.73
C SER A 9 -29.91 -28.47 -13.46
N LEU A 10 -30.13 -27.71 -14.53
CA LEU A 10 -29.06 -27.06 -15.31
C LEU A 10 -28.65 -25.69 -14.75
N SER A 11 -29.53 -25.04 -13.97
CA SER A 11 -29.31 -23.69 -13.43
C SER A 11 -28.37 -23.66 -12.21
N ALA A 12 -28.10 -24.80 -11.58
CA ALA A 12 -27.30 -24.88 -10.35
C ALA A 12 -25.78 -25.02 -10.60
N TYR A 13 -25.36 -25.34 -11.83
CA TYR A 13 -23.95 -25.68 -12.12
C TYR A 13 -23.05 -24.46 -12.37
N ILE A 14 -23.62 -23.27 -12.62
CA ILE A 14 -22.85 -22.06 -12.99
C ILE A 14 -22.39 -21.26 -11.75
N LEU A 15 -22.89 -21.56 -10.54
CA LEU A 15 -22.61 -20.78 -9.32
C LEU A 15 -21.35 -21.23 -8.53
N LEU A 16 -20.57 -22.17 -9.04
CA LEU A 16 -19.47 -22.83 -8.30
C LEU A 16 -18.05 -22.49 -8.79
N HIS A 17 -17.85 -21.49 -9.65
CA HIS A 17 -16.53 -21.22 -10.26
C HIS A 17 -15.86 -19.90 -9.83
N SER A 18 -16.33 -19.23 -8.78
CA SER A 18 -15.94 -17.83 -8.50
C SER A 18 -14.80 -17.62 -7.47
N PHE A 19 -14.01 -18.62 -7.07
CA PHE A 19 -13.15 -18.44 -5.86
C PHE A 19 -11.64 -18.65 -5.99
N PHE A 20 -11.10 -18.82 -7.19
CA PHE A 20 -9.64 -18.85 -7.37
C PHE A 20 -9.15 -17.60 -8.09
N SER A 21 -9.21 -16.46 -7.40
CA SER A 21 -8.44 -15.28 -7.78
C SER A 21 -6.97 -15.56 -7.45
N PHE A 22 -6.23 -16.11 -8.41
CA PHE A 22 -4.76 -16.13 -8.35
C PHE A 22 -4.27 -14.69 -8.45
N SER A 23 -3.86 -14.11 -7.32
CA SER A 23 -3.10 -12.87 -7.33
C SER A 23 -1.78 -13.17 -8.05
N GLN A 24 -1.54 -12.52 -9.18
CA GLN A 24 -0.22 -12.60 -9.82
C GLN A 24 0.78 -11.88 -8.92
N ASP A 25 1.86 -12.58 -8.57
CA ASP A 25 2.98 -11.95 -7.87
C ASP A 25 3.58 -10.87 -8.77
N VAL A 26 3.81 -9.69 -8.20
CA VAL A 26 4.38 -8.54 -8.92
C VAL A 26 5.77 -8.25 -8.35
N SER A 27 6.73 -7.96 -9.22
CA SER A 27 8.06 -7.57 -8.78
C SER A 27 8.00 -6.20 -8.11
N CYS A 28 8.84 -5.98 -7.09
CA CYS A 28 8.85 -4.67 -6.43
C CYS A 28 9.25 -3.54 -7.41
N ASP A 29 10.09 -3.84 -8.40
CA ASP A 29 10.54 -2.88 -9.41
C ASP A 29 9.41 -2.50 -10.40
N ASP A 30 8.62 -3.48 -10.85
CA ASP A 30 7.48 -3.22 -11.73
C ASP A 30 6.40 -2.42 -10.98
N LEU A 31 6.15 -2.75 -9.72
CA LEU A 31 5.21 -2.00 -8.88
C LEU A 31 5.68 -0.56 -8.66
N LEU A 32 6.97 -0.38 -8.36
CA LEU A 32 7.58 0.94 -8.19
C LEU A 32 7.46 1.77 -9.47
N SER A 33 7.79 1.17 -10.62
CA SER A 33 7.68 1.79 -11.94
C SER A 33 6.23 2.18 -12.25
N PHE A 34 5.28 1.27 -12.01
CA PHE A 34 3.86 1.55 -12.19
C PHE A 34 3.38 2.72 -11.34
N ILE A 35 3.65 2.70 -10.03
CA ILE A 35 3.21 3.76 -9.11
C ILE A 35 3.81 5.10 -9.54
N THR A 36 5.11 5.14 -9.81
CA THR A 36 5.79 6.40 -10.14
C THR A 36 5.42 6.98 -11.51
N THR A 37 4.96 6.15 -12.46
CA THR A 37 4.61 6.59 -13.81
C THR A 37 3.12 6.79 -14.05
N LYS A 38 2.25 6.05 -13.35
CA LYS A 38 0.80 6.04 -13.59
C LYS A 38 -0.02 6.64 -12.46
N ALA A 39 0.49 6.65 -11.22
CA ALA A 39 -0.26 7.16 -10.08
C ALA A 39 -0.11 8.69 -9.92
N TYR A 40 -1.08 9.29 -9.24
CA TYR A 40 -1.07 10.72 -8.93
C TYR A 40 -0.25 10.98 -7.67
N SER A 41 0.77 11.84 -7.75
CA SER A 41 1.52 12.28 -6.57
C SER A 41 0.61 13.01 -5.58
N LYS A 42 0.68 12.62 -4.31
CA LYS A 42 -0.08 13.21 -3.20
C LYS A 42 0.78 14.09 -2.30
N GLY A 43 2.07 13.77 -2.17
CA GLY A 43 2.97 14.51 -1.30
C GLY A 43 4.35 13.87 -1.20
N THR A 44 5.31 14.65 -0.74
CA THR A 44 6.69 14.20 -0.49
C THR A 44 7.19 14.86 0.78
N LEU A 45 7.73 14.06 1.69
CA LEU A 45 8.43 14.50 2.89
C LEU A 45 9.89 14.07 2.76
N SER A 46 10.80 15.03 2.78
CA SER A 46 12.23 14.80 2.74
C SER A 46 12.80 14.63 4.15
N SER A 47 14.05 14.19 4.26
CA SER A 47 14.76 14.01 5.52
C SER A 47 14.71 15.25 6.42
N TYR A 48 14.80 16.45 5.84
CA TYR A 48 14.72 17.72 6.58
C TYR A 48 13.37 17.89 7.30
N THR A 49 12.27 17.54 6.64
CA THR A 49 10.93 17.61 7.26
C THR A 49 10.67 16.44 8.19
N LEU A 50 11.18 15.26 7.84
CA LEU A 50 10.96 14.04 8.61
C LEU A 50 11.69 14.06 9.95
N ASP A 51 12.86 14.72 10.03
CA ASP A 51 13.71 14.80 11.23
C ASP A 51 13.81 13.45 11.96
N SER A 52 14.18 12.42 11.18
CA SER A 52 14.17 11.03 11.62
C SER A 52 15.52 10.38 11.36
N ASP A 53 16.01 9.64 12.36
CA ASP A 53 17.30 8.96 12.29
C ASP A 53 17.34 7.86 11.22
N TRP A 54 16.19 7.31 10.85
CA TRP A 54 16.10 6.15 9.95
C TRP A 54 15.22 6.38 8.70
N LEU A 55 14.28 7.34 8.72
CA LEU A 55 13.48 7.69 7.53
C LEU A 55 14.16 8.82 6.75
N GLN A 56 14.54 8.55 5.50
CA GLN A 56 15.20 9.54 4.64
C GLN A 56 14.25 10.26 3.68
N GLU A 57 13.26 9.57 3.13
CA GLU A 57 12.28 10.15 2.22
C GLU A 57 10.98 9.35 2.27
N VAL A 58 9.83 10.02 2.23
CA VAL A 58 8.52 9.38 2.12
C VAL A 58 7.71 10.08 1.03
N LYS A 59 7.28 9.33 0.02
CA LYS A 59 6.47 9.81 -1.10
C LYS A 59 5.13 9.09 -1.13
N ALA A 60 4.05 9.83 -1.22
CA ALA A 60 2.71 9.27 -1.34
C ALA A 60 2.16 9.46 -2.76
N TYR A 61 1.46 8.44 -3.23
CA TYR A 61 0.79 8.39 -4.52
C TYR A 61 -0.62 7.84 -4.35
N SER A 62 -1.50 8.20 -5.27
CA SER A 62 -2.88 7.72 -5.30
C SER A 62 -3.20 7.15 -6.67
N TYR A 63 -3.74 5.94 -6.69
CA TYR A 63 -4.24 5.30 -7.90
C TYR A 63 -5.42 4.42 -7.53
N ASP A 64 -6.51 4.51 -8.29
CA ASP A 64 -7.75 3.75 -8.06
C ASP A 64 -8.23 3.82 -6.60
N TYR A 65 -8.33 5.04 -6.06
CA TYR A 65 -8.72 5.33 -4.68
C TYR A 65 -7.87 4.67 -3.58
N LYS A 66 -6.75 4.04 -3.93
CA LYS A 66 -5.78 3.47 -3.00
C LYS A 66 -4.58 4.39 -2.86
N THR A 67 -4.11 4.55 -1.63
CA THR A 67 -2.85 5.26 -1.36
C THR A 67 -1.70 4.27 -1.34
N TYR A 68 -0.62 4.65 -2.02
CA TYR A 68 0.66 3.95 -2.01
C TYR A 68 1.70 4.87 -1.42
N VAL A 69 2.58 4.34 -0.58
CA VAL A 69 3.71 5.07 -0.02
C VAL A 69 5.00 4.39 -0.43
N ILE A 70 5.93 5.16 -0.97
CA ILE A 70 7.30 4.73 -1.24
C ILE A 70 8.18 5.42 -0.22
N ALA A 71 8.87 4.65 0.62
CA ALA A 71 9.78 5.18 1.63
C ALA A 71 11.22 4.74 1.38
N LYS A 72 12.15 5.68 1.49
CA LYS A 72 13.59 5.39 1.56
C LYS A 72 13.99 5.35 3.02
N ILE A 73 14.44 4.20 3.46
CA ILE A 73 14.83 3.91 4.84
C ILE A 73 16.33 3.64 4.89
N LYS A 74 17.05 4.28 5.83
CA LYS A 74 18.48 4.03 6.02
C LYS A 74 18.70 2.62 6.53
N LYS A 75 19.80 1.98 6.11
CA LYS A 75 20.16 0.62 6.57
C LYS A 75 20.45 0.57 8.08
N ASN A 76 20.91 1.67 8.65
CA ASN A 76 21.08 1.93 10.07
C ASN A 76 21.17 3.45 10.28
N GLU A 77 21.15 3.92 11.53
CA GLU A 77 21.13 5.35 11.88
C GLU A 77 22.31 6.16 11.32
N TYR A 78 23.49 5.53 11.17
CA TYR A 78 24.71 6.16 10.69
C TYR A 78 24.96 6.00 9.19
N SER A 79 24.10 5.25 8.49
CA SER A 79 24.33 4.89 7.09
C SER A 79 23.79 5.94 6.13
N TYR A 80 24.62 6.35 5.16
CA TYR A 80 24.17 7.12 4.00
C TYR A 80 23.46 6.25 2.94
N GLN A 81 23.58 4.92 3.04
CA GLN A 81 22.86 3.99 2.17
C GLN A 81 21.42 3.80 2.63
N THR A 82 20.51 3.79 1.67
CA THR A 82 19.08 3.54 1.88
C THR A 82 18.59 2.35 1.07
N ASN A 83 17.54 1.72 1.57
CA ASN A 83 16.71 0.78 0.84
C ASN A 83 15.35 1.43 0.58
N THR A 84 14.77 1.14 -0.58
CA THR A 84 13.43 1.60 -0.96
C THR A 84 12.41 0.53 -0.60
N TYR A 85 11.32 0.94 0.05
CA TYR A 85 10.21 0.07 0.43
C TYR A 85 8.90 0.66 -0.09
N ILE A 86 7.98 -0.23 -0.48
CA ILE A 86 6.66 0.14 -0.97
C ILE A 86 5.63 -0.33 0.06
N PHE A 87 4.66 0.54 0.34
CA PHE A 87 3.54 0.29 1.24
C PHE A 87 2.24 0.53 0.46
N CYS A 88 1.32 -0.42 0.52
CA CYS A 88 0.18 -0.55 -0.38
C CYS A 88 -1.15 -0.44 0.37
N GLY A 89 -2.18 0.12 -0.29
CA GLY A 89 -3.55 0.09 0.21
C GLY A 89 -3.74 0.89 1.51
N ILE A 90 -2.96 1.94 1.69
CA ILE A 90 -3.01 2.75 2.91
C ILE A 90 -4.31 3.57 2.90
N PRO A 91 -5.13 3.51 3.96
CA PRO A 91 -6.30 4.37 4.10
C PRO A 91 -5.88 5.84 4.05
N SER A 92 -6.66 6.68 3.37
CA SER A 92 -6.38 8.12 3.27
C SER A 92 -6.27 8.80 4.65
N THR A 93 -7.02 8.32 5.64
CA THR A 93 -6.95 8.74 7.04
C THR A 93 -5.60 8.42 7.68
N ASN A 94 -5.03 7.25 7.41
CA ASN A 94 -3.71 6.87 7.92
C ASN A 94 -2.60 7.72 7.30
N TRP A 95 -2.68 8.00 6.00
CA TRP A 95 -1.77 8.94 5.34
C TRP A 95 -1.87 10.33 5.98
N SER A 96 -3.09 10.85 6.17
CA SER A 96 -3.33 12.15 6.79
C SER A 96 -2.76 12.21 8.21
N ASN A 97 -3.01 11.18 9.03
CA ASN A 97 -2.50 11.12 10.39
C ASN A 97 -0.97 10.98 10.42
N PHE A 98 -0.36 10.25 9.49
CA PHE A 98 1.10 10.25 9.35
C PHE A 98 1.65 11.65 9.04
N GLN A 99 1.04 12.34 8.08
CA GLN A 99 1.53 13.63 7.59
C GLN A 99 1.35 14.76 8.61
N TYR A 100 0.17 14.81 9.24
CA TYR A 100 -0.27 15.94 10.06
C TYR A 100 -0.43 15.62 11.55
N GLY A 101 -0.38 14.34 11.93
CA GLY A 101 -0.67 13.88 13.29
C GLY A 101 -2.16 13.80 13.59
N SER A 102 -2.46 13.14 14.72
CA SER A 102 -3.78 13.09 15.36
C SER A 102 -3.69 13.49 16.83
N TYR A 103 -4.83 13.61 17.51
CA TYR A 103 -4.84 13.93 18.94
C TYR A 103 -4.14 12.82 19.76
N GLY A 104 -3.15 13.20 20.56
CA GLY A 104 -2.35 12.27 21.35
C GLY A 104 -1.23 11.57 20.58
N ASP A 105 -1.01 11.89 19.31
CA ASP A 105 0.12 11.36 18.56
C ASP A 105 1.44 12.02 18.94
N SER A 106 2.51 11.27 18.75
CA SER A 106 3.86 11.82 18.77
C SER A 106 4.08 12.86 17.69
N LYS A 107 4.96 13.82 17.98
CA LYS A 107 5.48 14.78 16.99
C LYS A 107 6.48 14.14 16.03
N SER A 108 7.09 13.01 16.38
CA SER A 108 8.05 12.30 15.54
C SER A 108 7.37 11.64 14.33
N TYR A 109 7.87 11.91 13.13
CA TYR A 109 7.42 11.21 11.92
C TYR A 109 7.78 9.72 11.97
N GLY A 110 8.89 9.33 12.60
CA GLY A 110 9.28 7.93 12.75
C GLY A 110 8.27 7.10 13.52
N GLU A 111 7.75 7.64 14.62
CA GLU A 111 6.72 6.96 15.42
C GLU A 111 5.37 6.93 14.71
N ARG A 112 4.98 8.04 14.05
CA ARG A 112 3.75 8.06 13.23
C ARG A 112 3.84 7.12 12.03
N PHE A 113 5.02 6.96 11.42
CA PHE A 113 5.22 6.01 10.32
C PHE A 113 5.03 4.58 10.79
N HIS A 114 5.59 4.21 11.95
CA HIS A 114 5.35 2.90 12.57
C HIS A 114 3.87 2.68 12.90
N LYS A 115 3.17 3.72 13.36
CA LYS A 115 1.76 3.60 13.74
C LYS A 115 0.83 3.44 12.52
N TYR A 116 1.05 4.23 11.46
CA TYR A 116 0.07 4.37 10.39
C TYR A 116 0.45 3.74 9.05
N ILE A 117 1.75 3.48 8.81
CA ILE A 117 2.26 3.10 7.49
C ILE A 117 2.96 1.74 7.49
N ILE A 118 3.80 1.42 8.48
CA ILE A 118 4.74 0.27 8.42
C ILE A 118 4.04 -1.08 8.15
N ASN A 119 2.83 -1.25 8.68
CA ASN A 119 2.06 -2.50 8.56
C ASN A 119 1.44 -2.71 7.17
N TYR A 120 1.51 -1.71 6.30
CA TYR A 120 0.99 -1.77 4.93
C TYR A 120 2.07 -2.20 3.93
N LYS A 121 3.20 -2.76 4.36
CA LYS A 121 4.28 -3.18 3.46
C LYS A 121 3.74 -4.11 2.38
N CYS A 122 3.99 -3.77 1.11
CA CYS A 122 3.52 -4.58 -0.01
C CYS A 122 4.19 -5.95 -0.01
N HIS A 123 3.45 -6.97 -0.43
CA HIS A 123 4.02 -8.26 -0.79
C HIS A 123 4.38 -8.22 -2.28
N CYS A 124 5.64 -7.93 -2.57
CA CYS A 124 6.24 -8.02 -3.89
C CYS A 124 7.56 -8.81 -3.76
N TYR A 125 7.97 -9.46 -4.85
CA TYR A 125 9.20 -10.27 -4.88
C TYR A 125 10.40 -9.50 -5.45
#